data_AF-A0A2V6UB02-F1
#
_entry.id   AF-A0A2V6UB02-F1
#
_cell.length_a   1.000
_cell.length_b   1.000
_cell.length_c   1.000
_cell.angle_alpha   90.00
_cell.angle_beta   90.00
_cell.angle_gamma   90.00
#
_symmetry.space_group_name_H-M   'P 1'
#
loop_
_entity.id
_entity.type
_entity.pdbx_description
1 polymer ?
#
loop_
_entity_poly.entity_id
_entity_poly.type
_entity_poly.pdbx_seq_one_letter_code
_entity_poly.pdbx_strand_id
1 'polypeptide(L)'
;MTTPLRTLPARVVRWSRLARWLRAADAVAGFGVTWAAVQVWGPGAGPRFDALLALAAAAGGACVPFVRRRFRPVSGPVALWMSRRLEPGAAVWFIRPGGAERVLVTGRRGLHLVIFPIGADGPAEGIEVRRTRVLLV
;
A
#
# COMPACT_ATOMS: atom_id res chain seq x y z
N MET A 1 27.48 19.28 1.25
CA MET A 1 27.52 18.22 2.28
C MET A 1 26.73 17.04 1.77
N THR A 2 27.42 16.00 1.29
CA THR A 2 26.81 14.73 0.90
C THR A 2 26.46 13.96 2.16
N THR A 3 25.18 13.83 2.46
CA THR A 3 24.69 12.92 3.52
C THR A 3 25.28 11.54 3.25
N PRO A 4 25.93 10.88 4.23
CA PRO A 4 26.48 9.56 4.01
C PRO A 4 25.32 8.66 3.58
N LEU A 5 25.39 8.17 2.33
CA LEU A 5 24.44 7.21 1.80
C LEU A 5 24.58 5.95 2.65
N ARG A 6 23.79 5.84 3.72
CA ARG A 6 23.57 4.57 4.41
C ARG A 6 23.17 3.59 3.32
N THR A 7 24.08 2.69 2.97
CA THR A 7 23.88 1.76 1.88
C THR A 7 22.76 0.82 2.29
N LEU A 8 21.56 1.08 1.76
CA LEU A 8 20.43 0.20 1.98
C LEU A 8 20.78 -1.18 1.40
N PRO A 9 20.47 -2.28 2.10
CA PRO A 9 20.68 -3.61 1.56
C PRO A 9 19.99 -3.74 0.18
N ALA A 10 20.65 -4.39 -0.78
CA ALA A 10 20.13 -4.54 -2.15
C ALA A 10 18.71 -5.12 -2.20
N ARG A 11 18.37 -6.00 -1.24
CA ARG A 11 17.03 -6.55 -1.04
C ARG A 11 16.00 -5.45 -0.76
N VAL A 12 16.30 -4.49 0.12
CA VAL A 12 15.42 -3.37 0.48
C VAL A 12 15.22 -2.42 -0.71
N VAL A 13 16.28 -2.17 -1.49
CA VAL A 13 16.20 -1.37 -2.72
C VAL A 13 15.29 -2.04 -3.76
N ARG A 14 15.39 -3.37 -3.92
CA ARG A 14 14.52 -4.12 -4.83
C ARG A 14 13.06 -4.04 -4.39
N TRP A 15 12.81 -4.22 -3.10
CA TRP A 15 11.47 -4.16 -2.54
C TRP A 15 10.86 -2.76 -2.56
N SER A 16 11.65 -1.70 -2.41
CA SER A 16 11.15 -0.33 -2.54
C SER A 16 10.71 -0.01 -3.99
N ARG A 17 11.43 -0.54 -4.99
CA ARG A 17 10.99 -0.49 -6.40
C ARG A 17 9.71 -1.30 -6.62
N LEU A 18 9.67 -2.54 -6.13
CA LEU A 18 8.47 -3.39 -6.19
C LEU A 18 7.26 -2.76 -5.50
N ALA A 19 7.45 -2.10 -4.36
CA ALA A 19 6.38 -1.40 -3.65
C ALA A 19 5.69 -0.33 -4.52
N ARG A 20 6.46 0.37 -5.36
CA ARG A 20 5.91 1.33 -6.33
C ARG A 20 5.08 0.63 -7.39
N TRP A 21 5.59 -0.47 -7.94
CA TRP A 21 4.87 -1.29 -8.91
C TRP A 21 3.59 -1.90 -8.33
N LEU A 22 3.61 -2.38 -7.10
CA LEU A 22 2.41 -2.91 -6.43
C LEU A 22 1.33 -1.84 -6.27
N ARG A 23 1.71 -0.61 -5.95
CA ARG A 23 0.76 0.53 -5.91
C ARG A 23 0.24 0.91 -7.30
N ALA A 24 1.10 0.83 -8.31
CA ALA A 24 0.67 1.02 -9.70
C ALA A 24 -0.29 -0.10 -10.14
N ALA A 25 -0.05 -1.34 -9.73
CA ALA A 25 -0.93 -2.47 -10.00
C ALA A 25 -2.29 -2.31 -9.31
N ASP A 26 -2.32 -1.89 -8.04
CA ASP A 26 -3.56 -1.51 -7.36
C ASP A 26 -4.29 -0.39 -8.14
N ALA A 27 -3.52 0.48 -8.81
CA ALA A 27 -4.07 1.56 -9.60
C ALA A 27 -4.73 1.09 -10.89
N VAL A 28 -4.02 0.26 -11.65
CA VAL A 28 -4.52 -0.35 -12.87
C VAL A 28 -5.73 -1.24 -12.56
N ALA A 29 -5.69 -2.02 -11.48
CA ALA A 29 -6.83 -2.85 -11.06
C ALA A 29 -8.07 -2.01 -10.77
N GLY A 30 -7.93 -0.92 -9.99
CA GLY A 30 -9.04 -0.02 -9.71
C GLY A 30 -9.62 0.62 -10.98
N PHE A 31 -8.76 1.05 -11.91
CA PHE A 31 -9.19 1.59 -13.20
C PHE A 31 -9.92 0.55 -14.05
N GLY A 32 -9.39 -0.69 -14.13
CA GLY A 32 -9.99 -1.78 -14.88
C GLY A 32 -11.39 -2.14 -14.37
N VAL A 33 -11.60 -2.13 -13.04
CA VAL A 33 -12.92 -2.36 -12.44
C VAL A 33 -13.91 -1.25 -12.81
N THR A 34 -13.49 0.02 -12.70
CA THR A 34 -14.34 1.15 -13.11
C THR A 34 -14.69 1.08 -14.59
N TRP A 35 -13.70 0.78 -15.44
CA TRP A 35 -13.90 0.66 -16.88
C TRP A 35 -14.85 -0.50 -17.23
N ALA A 36 -14.66 -1.67 -16.63
CA ALA A 36 -15.54 -2.82 -16.83
C ALA A 36 -16.98 -2.50 -16.40
N ALA A 37 -17.18 -1.79 -15.29
CA ALA A 37 -18.51 -1.36 -14.85
C ALA A 37 -19.19 -0.46 -15.88
N VAL A 38 -18.46 0.50 -16.47
CA VAL A 38 -18.97 1.36 -17.57
C VAL A 38 -19.38 0.51 -18.77
N GLN A 39 -18.56 -0.44 -19.19
CA GLN A 39 -18.85 -1.28 -20.37
C GLN A 39 -20.03 -2.23 -20.18
N VAL A 40 -20.26 -2.72 -18.96
CA VAL A 40 -21.40 -3.62 -18.68
C VAL A 40 -22.72 -2.84 -18.62
N TRP A 41 -22.69 -1.56 -18.23
CA TRP A 41 -23.90 -0.78 -17.94
C TRP A 41 -24.25 0.24 -19.04
N GLY A 42 -23.30 0.58 -19.93
CA GLY A 42 -23.43 1.65 -20.92
C GLY A 42 -24.02 1.34 -22.30
N PRO A 43 -23.88 0.15 -22.90
CA PRO A 43 -24.27 0.01 -24.30
C PRO A 43 -25.79 0.01 -24.47
N GLY A 44 -26.32 1.06 -25.12
CA GLY A 44 -27.70 1.12 -25.62
C GLY A 44 -28.68 2.02 -24.86
N ALA A 45 -28.23 2.72 -23.83
CA ALA A 45 -29.07 3.63 -23.07
C ALA A 45 -28.83 5.06 -23.54
N GLY A 46 -29.85 5.72 -24.12
CA GLY A 46 -29.71 7.00 -24.82
C GLY A 46 -29.00 8.13 -24.03
N PRO A 47 -28.74 9.30 -24.66
CA PRO A 47 -27.72 10.27 -24.24
C PRO A 47 -27.80 10.81 -22.80
N ARG A 48 -28.99 10.77 -22.16
CA ARG A 48 -29.15 11.11 -20.72
C ARG A 48 -28.56 10.05 -19.80
N PHE A 49 -28.65 8.78 -20.16
CA PHE A 49 -28.09 7.68 -19.38
C PHE A 49 -26.57 7.66 -19.49
N ASP A 50 -26.01 7.93 -20.68
CA ASP A 50 -24.56 8.13 -20.87
C ASP A 50 -24.01 9.27 -20.00
N ALA A 51 -24.72 10.39 -19.91
CA ALA A 51 -24.34 11.51 -19.06
C ALA A 51 -24.36 11.14 -17.55
N LEU A 52 -25.37 10.37 -17.12
CA LEU A 52 -25.45 9.86 -15.75
C LEU A 52 -24.36 8.81 -15.47
N LEU A 53 -24.01 7.98 -16.46
CA LEU A 53 -22.93 7.00 -16.37
C LEU A 53 -21.56 7.68 -16.30
N ALA A 54 -21.34 8.72 -17.09
CA ALA A 54 -20.13 9.53 -17.05
C ALA A 54 -19.99 10.23 -15.68
N LEU A 55 -21.09 10.78 -15.15
CA LEU A 55 -21.12 11.39 -13.82
C LEU A 55 -20.86 10.35 -12.72
N ALA A 56 -21.49 9.18 -12.80
CA ALA A 56 -21.29 8.08 -11.85
C ALA A 56 -19.86 7.51 -11.93
N ALA A 57 -19.27 7.41 -13.12
CA ALA A 57 -17.89 7.01 -13.32
C ALA A 57 -16.91 8.06 -12.79
N ALA A 58 -17.20 9.36 -12.96
CA ALA A 58 -16.41 10.44 -12.40
C ALA A 58 -16.48 10.47 -10.87
N ALA A 59 -17.68 10.33 -10.29
CA ALA A 59 -17.89 10.23 -8.84
C ALA A 59 -17.23 8.97 -8.27
N GLY A 60 -17.36 7.83 -8.96
CA GLY A 60 -16.66 6.59 -8.65
C GLY A 60 -15.14 6.78 -8.68
N GLY A 61 -14.63 7.44 -9.72
CA GLY A 61 -13.24 7.86 -9.87
C GLY A 61 -12.74 8.72 -8.71
N ALA A 62 -13.55 9.67 -8.23
CA ALA A 62 -13.24 10.50 -7.07
C ALA A 62 -13.20 9.69 -5.75
N CYS A 63 -13.95 8.57 -5.68
CA CYS A 63 -13.92 7.64 -4.55
C CYS A 63 -12.76 6.63 -4.61
N VAL A 64 -12.12 6.44 -5.78
CA VAL A 64 -10.98 5.52 -5.95
C VAL A 64 -9.84 5.75 -4.95
N PRO A 65 -9.39 6.98 -4.63
CA PRO A 65 -8.36 7.20 -3.62
C PRO A 65 -8.78 6.71 -2.23
N PHE A 66 -10.04 6.90 -1.85
CA PHE A 66 -10.57 6.46 -0.56
C PHE A 66 -10.69 4.94 -0.50
N VAL A 67 -11.23 4.33 -1.56
CA VAL A 67 -11.32 2.87 -1.71
C VAL A 67 -9.92 2.27 -1.70
N ARG A 68 -8.95 2.82 -2.44
CA ARG A 68 -7.55 2.33 -2.46
C ARG A 68 -6.82 2.46 -1.13
N ARG A 69 -7.14 3.47 -0.31
CA ARG A 69 -6.62 3.57 1.06
C ARG A 69 -7.14 2.42 1.94
N ARG A 70 -8.32 1.88 1.65
CA ARG A 70 -8.98 0.83 2.45
C ARG A 70 -8.82 -0.58 1.87
N PHE A 71 -8.82 -0.70 0.56
CA PHE A 71 -8.73 -1.90 -0.26
C PHE A 71 -7.46 -1.83 -1.12
N ARG A 72 -6.48 -2.66 -0.79
CA ARG A 72 -5.24 -2.85 -1.53
C ARG A 72 -5.23 -4.26 -2.11
N PRO A 73 -5.86 -4.48 -3.28
CA PRO A 73 -6.13 -5.82 -3.79
C PRO A 73 -4.85 -6.61 -4.09
N VAL A 74 -3.79 -5.92 -4.52
CA VAL A 74 -2.51 -6.56 -4.87
C VAL A 74 -1.49 -6.31 -3.76
N SER A 75 -1.31 -5.05 -3.32
CA SER A 75 -0.27 -4.76 -2.32
C SER A 75 -0.61 -5.30 -0.91
N GLY A 76 -1.89 -5.45 -0.57
CA GLY A 76 -2.35 -5.92 0.73
C GLY A 76 -2.03 -7.40 1.01
N PRO A 77 -2.40 -8.34 0.13
CA PRO A 77 -2.01 -9.74 0.25
C PRO A 77 -0.50 -9.96 0.24
N VAL A 78 0.24 -9.22 -0.59
CA VAL A 78 1.72 -9.29 -0.63
C VAL A 78 2.31 -8.86 0.71
N ALA A 79 1.89 -7.71 1.23
CA ALA A 79 2.31 -7.22 2.55
C ALA A 79 1.95 -8.20 3.69
N LEU A 80 0.77 -8.82 3.62
CA LEU A 80 0.36 -9.84 4.57
C LEU A 80 1.25 -11.10 4.48
N TRP A 81 1.54 -11.57 3.27
CA TRP A 81 2.38 -12.73 3.03
C TRP A 81 3.81 -12.54 3.52
N MET A 82 4.42 -11.38 3.24
CA MET A 82 5.75 -11.05 3.73
C MET A 82 5.80 -10.96 5.26
N SER A 83 4.74 -10.42 5.87
CA SER A 83 4.65 -10.31 7.34
C SER A 83 4.22 -11.60 8.05
N ARG A 84 3.85 -12.68 7.33
CA ARG A 84 3.37 -13.94 7.95
C ARG A 84 4.43 -14.64 8.80
N ARG A 85 5.69 -14.53 8.39
CA ARG A 85 6.83 -15.13 9.09
C ARG A 85 7.51 -14.18 10.08
N LEU A 86 6.94 -13.00 10.30
CA LEU A 86 7.49 -12.07 11.28
C LEU A 86 7.02 -12.45 12.68
N GLU A 87 8.02 -12.61 13.54
CA GLU A 87 7.88 -12.89 14.96
C GLU A 87 8.28 -11.66 15.78
N PRO A 88 7.73 -11.50 16.99
CA PRO A 88 8.22 -10.51 17.94
C PRO A 88 9.73 -10.67 18.18
N GLY A 89 10.46 -9.57 18.24
CA GLY A 89 11.93 -9.53 18.34
C GLY A 89 12.66 -9.43 16.99
N ALA A 90 11.96 -9.58 15.86
CA ALA A 90 12.59 -9.47 14.54
C ALA A 90 12.90 -8.02 14.17
N ALA A 91 14.15 -7.74 13.81
CA ALA A 91 14.56 -6.47 13.21
C ALA A 91 14.37 -6.52 11.68
N VAL A 92 13.55 -5.63 11.16
CA VAL A 92 13.12 -5.59 9.75
C VAL A 92 13.21 -4.18 9.18
N TRP A 93 13.12 -4.06 7.85
CA TRP A 93 13.05 -2.77 7.18
C TRP A 93 11.61 -2.42 6.83
N PHE A 94 11.11 -1.32 7.40
CA PHE A 94 9.85 -0.70 7.06
C PHE A 94 9.98 0.18 5.82
N ILE A 95 9.27 -0.18 4.76
CA ILE A 95 9.30 0.53 3.48
C ILE A 95 8.16 1.55 3.44
N ARG A 96 8.52 2.84 3.41
CA ARG A 96 7.60 3.99 3.34
C ARG A 96 7.75 4.73 2.00
N PRO A 97 6.72 5.49 1.55
CA PRO A 97 6.91 6.40 0.42
C PRO A 97 8.06 7.35 0.74
N GLY A 98 9.10 7.37 -0.10
CA GLY A 98 10.26 8.25 0.09
C GLY A 98 11.43 7.68 0.90
N GLY A 99 11.34 6.47 1.47
CA GLY A 99 12.46 5.89 2.21
C GLY A 99 12.22 4.50 2.80
N ALA A 100 13.27 3.93 3.39
CA ALA A 100 13.18 2.71 4.18
C ALA A 100 13.82 2.96 5.55
N GLU A 101 13.14 2.50 6.60
CA GLU A 101 13.52 2.74 7.98
C GLU A 101 13.65 1.40 8.69
N ARG A 102 14.65 1.24 9.55
CA ARG A 102 14.85 -0.03 10.27
C ARG A 102 13.96 -0.03 11.51
N VAL A 103 13.19 -1.09 11.72
CA VAL A 103 12.24 -1.20 12.83
C VAL A 103 12.35 -2.57 13.51
N LEU A 104 12.09 -2.62 14.81
CA LEU A 104 11.94 -3.83 15.60
C LEU A 104 10.45 -4.18 15.68
N VAL A 105 10.09 -5.43 15.38
CA VAL A 105 8.74 -5.93 15.65
C VAL A 105 8.66 -6.25 17.14
N THR A 106 7.83 -5.55 17.91
CA THR A 106 7.69 -5.77 19.36
C THR A 106 6.48 -6.63 19.70
N GLY A 107 5.48 -6.67 18.82
CA GLY A 107 4.26 -7.43 19.06
C GLY A 107 3.50 -7.76 17.79
N ARG A 108 2.69 -8.81 17.85
CA ARG A 108 1.85 -9.27 16.75
C ARG A 108 0.46 -9.61 17.27
N ARG A 109 -0.57 -8.95 16.72
CA ARG A 109 -1.98 -9.19 17.06
C ARG A 109 -2.81 -9.36 15.78
N GLY A 110 -2.95 -10.60 15.32
CA GLY A 110 -3.71 -10.94 14.11
C GLY A 110 -3.17 -10.23 12.86
N LEU A 111 -3.95 -9.28 12.33
CA LEU A 111 -3.59 -8.44 11.17
C LEU A 111 -2.81 -7.17 11.54
N HIS A 112 -2.46 -6.99 12.81
CA HIS A 112 -1.76 -5.82 13.33
C HIS A 112 -0.37 -6.22 13.86
N LEU A 113 0.61 -5.34 13.67
CA LEU A 113 1.97 -5.45 14.19
C LEU A 113 2.28 -4.19 14.97
N VAL A 114 2.97 -4.33 16.08
CA VAL A 114 3.57 -3.20 16.80
C VAL A 114 5.03 -3.16 16.41
N ILE A 115 5.46 -2.02 15.87
CA ILE A 115 6.83 -1.80 15.40
C ILE A 115 7.46 -0.63 16.14
N PHE A 116 8.78 -0.71 16.31
CA PHE A 116 9.57 0.30 17.00
C PHE A 116 10.74 0.75 16.12
N PRO A 117 10.90 2.05 15.81
CA PRO A 117 11.99 2.51 14.95
C PRO A 117 13.36 2.34 15.62
N ILE A 118 14.33 1.78 14.88
CA ILE A 118 15.70 1.56 15.32
C ILE A 118 16.61 2.62 14.65
N GLY A 119 16.74 3.77 15.30
CA GLY A 119 17.75 4.79 14.98
C GLY A 119 17.20 6.20 14.75
N ALA A 120 17.66 7.12 15.60
CA ALA A 120 17.68 8.58 15.58
C ALA A 120 16.42 9.33 15.05
N ASP A 121 15.81 10.09 15.97
CA ASP A 121 14.85 11.18 15.79
C ASP A 121 13.36 10.81 15.58
N GLY A 122 12.84 9.91 16.41
CA GLY A 122 11.40 9.71 16.57
C GLY A 122 11.04 9.14 17.95
N PRO A 123 9.89 9.51 18.53
CA PRO A 123 9.55 9.17 19.91
C PRO A 123 9.55 7.65 20.11
N ALA A 124 9.94 7.23 21.32
CA ALA A 124 10.00 5.85 21.78
C ALA A 124 8.61 5.19 21.94
N GLU A 125 7.69 5.49 21.02
CA GLU A 125 6.31 5.04 21.05
C GLU A 125 6.12 3.94 20.01
N GLY A 126 5.61 2.79 20.45
CA GLY A 126 5.32 1.67 19.57
C GLY A 126 4.22 2.04 18.58
N ILE A 127 4.53 1.98 17.29
CA ILE A 127 3.56 2.29 16.24
C ILE A 127 2.79 1.02 15.92
N GLU A 128 1.47 1.05 16.13
CA GLU A 128 0.60 -0.02 15.67
C GLU A 128 0.30 0.14 14.18
N VAL A 129 0.68 -0.86 13.40
CA VAL A 129 0.51 -0.88 11.95
C VAL A 129 -0.25 -2.10 11.48
N ARG A 130 -1.15 -1.89 10.51
CA ARG A 130 -1.87 -3.00 9.87
C ARG A 130 -0.98 -3.68 8.84
N ARG A 131 -0.83 -5.00 8.95
CA ARG A 131 0.01 -5.88 8.11
C ARG A 131 -0.28 -5.80 6.62
N THR A 132 -1.49 -5.44 6.23
CA THR A 132 -1.90 -5.25 4.84
C THR A 132 -1.53 -3.88 4.28
N ARG A 133 -1.01 -2.97 5.11
CA ARG A 133 -0.68 -1.59 4.71
C ARG A 133 0.82 -1.30 4.73
N VAL A 134 1.60 -2.16 5.37
CA VAL A 134 3.05 -1.98 5.56
C VAL A 134 3.84 -3.09 4.88
N LEU A 135 4.91 -2.72 4.19
CA LEU A 135 5.87 -3.67 3.63
C LEU A 135 7.07 -3.73 4.58
N LEU A 136 7.32 -4.93 5.10
CA LEU A 136 8.39 -5.25 6.05
C LEU A 136 9.27 -6.32 5.42
N VAL A 137 10.59 -6.10 5.40
CA VAL A 137 11.58 -6.94 4.69
C VAL A 137 12.79 -7.28 5.54
#